data_AF-A0A535XCU0-F1
#
_entry.id   AF-A0A535XCU0-F1
#
_cell.length_a   1.000
_cell.length_b   1.000
_cell.length_c   1.000
_cell.angle_alpha   90.00
_cell.angle_beta   90.00
_cell.angle_gamma   90.00
#
_symmetry.space_group_name_H-M   'P 1'
#
loop_
_entity.id
_entity.type
_entity.pdbx_description
1 polymer ?
#
loop_
_entity_poly.entity_id
_entity_poly.type
_entity_poly.pdbx_seq_one_letter_code
_entity_poly.pdbx_strand_id
1 'polypeptide(L)'
;DMAGRYYSVEFVDPQDGTVFAYVGRRVTGTNAGNFLISGPGWNGTVPSGATQLSSPNNSVFVIGRVLVKSNSDLGTAYDLAKQTQLTPLDRWQARQ
;
A
#
# COMPACT_ATOMS: atom_id res chain seq x y z
N ASP A 1 2.79 0.40 12.12
CA ASP A 1 1.36 0.45 12.46
C ASP A 1 0.89 1.89 12.29
N MET A 2 -0.33 2.10 11.82
CA MET A 2 -0.94 3.42 11.63
C MET A 2 -1.62 3.94 12.92
N ALA A 3 -1.38 3.32 14.07
CA ALA A 3 -1.86 3.73 15.40
C ALA A 3 -3.38 3.95 15.44
N GLY A 4 -4.13 3.05 14.81
CA GLY A 4 -5.58 3.18 14.72
C GLY A 4 -6.06 4.40 13.91
N ARG A 5 -5.22 5.06 13.10
CA ARG A 5 -5.59 6.17 12.22
C ARG A 5 -6.31 5.68 10.97
N TYR A 6 -7.21 6.49 10.42
CA TYR A 6 -7.73 6.22 9.08
C TYR A 6 -6.64 6.47 8.03
N TYR A 7 -6.37 5.46 7.23
CA TYR A 7 -5.53 5.54 6.04
C TYR A 7 -6.07 4.61 4.96
N SER A 8 -5.70 4.90 3.72
CA SER A 8 -6.00 4.08 2.56
C SER A 8 -4.89 4.17 1.53
N VAL A 9 -4.63 3.06 0.85
CA VAL A 9 -3.85 2.98 -0.37
C VAL A 9 -4.71 2.28 -1.40
N GLU A 10 -5.10 3.01 -2.44
CA GLU A 10 -5.83 2.49 -3.59
C GLU A 10 -4.85 2.10 -4.68
N PHE A 11 -5.11 0.96 -5.31
CA PHE A 11 -4.38 0.49 -6.49
C PHE A 11 -5.35 0.52 -7.66
N VAL A 12 -5.07 1.42 -8.60
CA VAL A 12 -6.01 1.84 -9.63
C VAL A 12 -5.44 1.55 -11.00
N ASP A 13 -6.27 1.00 -11.87
CA ASP A 13 -5.99 0.91 -13.29
C ASP A 13 -5.92 2.32 -13.89
N PRO A 14 -4.77 2.74 -14.45
CA PRO A 14 -4.64 4.06 -15.04
C PRO A 14 -5.47 4.25 -16.32
N GLN A 15 -5.95 3.17 -16.95
CA GLN A 15 -6.70 3.23 -18.20
C GLN A 15 -8.14 3.69 -17.99
N ASP A 16 -8.84 3.12 -17.00
CA ASP A 16 -10.27 3.33 -16.81
C ASP A 16 -10.65 3.80 -15.39
N GLY A 17 -9.68 3.88 -14.48
CA GLY A 17 -9.89 4.30 -13.09
C GLY A 17 -10.45 3.19 -12.18
N THR A 18 -10.51 1.94 -12.64
CA THR A 18 -10.98 0.82 -11.83
C THR A 18 -10.02 0.56 -10.66
N VAL A 19 -10.55 0.55 -9.43
CA VAL A 19 -9.79 0.18 -8.23
C VAL A 19 -9.79 -1.34 -8.11
N PHE A 20 -8.64 -1.99 -8.33
CA PHE A 20 -8.54 -3.46 -8.26
C PHE A 20 -8.05 -3.97 -6.90
N ALA A 21 -7.43 -3.13 -6.09
CA ALA A 21 -7.03 -3.48 -4.73
C ALA A 21 -7.07 -2.28 -3.78
N TYR A 22 -7.18 -2.61 -2.49
CA TYR A 22 -7.27 -1.62 -1.41
C TYR A 22 -6.53 -2.11 -0.18
N VAL A 23 -5.68 -1.26 0.39
CA VAL A 23 -5.03 -1.48 1.69
C VAL A 23 -5.42 -0.34 2.60
N GLY A 24 -5.78 -0.61 3.84
CA GLY A 24 -6.22 0.46 4.74
C GLY A 24 -7.05 -0.01 5.89
N ARG A 25 -7.37 0.93 6.79
CA ARG A 25 -8.09 0.68 8.05
C ARG A 25 -9.34 -0.20 7.88
N ARG A 26 -10.09 -0.01 6.79
CA ARG A 26 -11.37 -0.70 6.53
C ARG A 26 -11.23 -2.13 6.03
N VAL A 27 -10.09 -2.49 5.43
CA VAL A 27 -9.92 -3.77 4.73
C VAL A 27 -8.85 -4.62 5.41
N THR A 28 -7.72 -4.02 5.78
CA THR A 28 -6.54 -4.73 6.32
C THR A 28 -6.22 -4.34 7.76
N GLY A 29 -7.06 -3.51 8.40
CA GLY A 29 -6.75 -2.92 9.71
C GLY A 29 -5.65 -1.85 9.62
N THR A 30 -4.97 -1.57 10.73
CA THR A 30 -3.93 -0.51 10.81
C THR A 30 -2.51 -1.02 10.98
N ASN A 31 -2.34 -2.31 11.23
CA ASN A 31 -1.03 -2.92 11.43
C ASN A 31 -0.15 -2.73 10.19
N ALA A 32 1.17 -2.68 10.40
CA ALA A 32 2.10 -2.67 9.28
C ALA A 32 1.96 -3.97 8.48
N GLY A 33 2.14 -3.90 7.17
CA GLY A 33 2.05 -5.06 6.29
C GLY A 33 2.87 -4.85 5.02
N ASN A 34 3.27 -5.97 4.42
CA ASN A 34 3.96 -5.98 3.13
C ASN A 34 2.98 -6.42 2.04
N PHE A 35 2.96 -5.69 0.94
CA PHE A 35 2.06 -5.96 -0.19
C PHE A 35 2.87 -5.99 -1.47
N LEU A 36 2.79 -7.11 -2.19
CA LEU A 36 3.45 -7.28 -3.48
C LEU A 36 2.47 -6.92 -4.60
N ILE A 37 2.78 -5.89 -5.38
CA ILE A 37 2.06 -5.60 -6.62
C ILE A 37 2.69 -6.45 -7.74
N SER A 38 1.91 -7.33 -8.36
CA SER A 38 2.37 -8.14 -9.49
C SER A 38 1.56 -7.85 -10.74
N GLY A 39 2.21 -7.77 -11.91
CA GLY A 39 1.52 -7.65 -13.19
C GLY A 39 0.98 -8.99 -13.73
N PRO A 40 0.26 -8.96 -14.86
CA PRO A 40 -0.25 -10.15 -15.52
C PRO A 40 0.85 -11.17 -15.86
N GLY A 41 0.58 -12.45 -15.62
CA GLY A 41 1.51 -13.53 -15.96
C GLY A 41 2.76 -13.62 -15.07
N TRP A 42 2.83 -12.86 -13.97
CA TRP A 42 3.91 -13.00 -12.99
C TRP A 42 3.84 -14.38 -12.30
N ASN A 43 4.94 -15.13 -12.37
CA ASN A 43 5.06 -16.50 -11.83
C ASN A 43 6.16 -16.61 -10.76
N GLY A 44 6.54 -15.49 -10.13
CA GLY A 44 7.52 -15.49 -9.06
C GLY A 44 6.95 -16.06 -7.75
N THR A 45 7.80 -16.12 -6.72
CA THR A 45 7.38 -16.51 -5.37
C THR A 45 7.02 -15.26 -4.56
N VAL A 46 5.84 -15.27 -3.92
CA VAL A 46 5.44 -14.20 -3.00
C VAL A 46 6.34 -14.28 -1.77
N PRO A 47 7.04 -13.20 -1.38
CA PRO A 47 7.87 -13.22 -0.19
C PRO A 47 7.08 -13.57 1.08
N SER A 48 7.72 -14.28 2.01
CA SER A 48 7.09 -14.63 3.29
C SER A 48 6.57 -13.39 4.01
N GLY A 49 5.33 -13.45 4.49
CA GLY A 49 4.67 -12.34 5.20
C GLY A 49 4.17 -11.20 4.29
N ALA A 50 4.24 -11.32 2.97
CA ALA A 50 3.62 -10.39 2.03
C ALA A 50 2.27 -10.92 1.50
N THR A 51 1.35 -10.00 1.21
CA THR A 51 0.10 -10.29 0.50
C THR A 51 0.23 -9.84 -0.95
N GLN A 52 -0.09 -10.72 -1.90
CA GLN A 52 -0.06 -10.38 -3.32
C GLN A 52 -1.31 -9.59 -3.73
N LEU A 53 -1.09 -8.50 -4.48
CA LEU A 53 -2.09 -7.69 -5.16
C LEU A 53 -1.88 -7.87 -6.66
N SER A 54 -2.68 -8.73 -7.29
CA SER A 54 -2.56 -9.02 -8.72
C SER A 54 -3.20 -7.91 -9.54
N SER A 55 -2.38 -7.14 -10.24
CA SER A 55 -2.83 -6.12 -11.18
C SER A 55 -3.25 -6.77 -12.51
N PRO A 56 -4.39 -6.37 -13.10
CA PRO A 56 -4.77 -6.78 -14.45
C PRO A 56 -3.89 -6.15 -15.54
N ASN A 57 -3.08 -5.15 -15.20
CA ASN A 57 -2.22 -4.39 -16.12
C ASN A 57 -0.78 -4.23 -15.62
N ASN A 58 0.12 -3.89 -16.54
CA ASN A 58 1.54 -3.62 -16.22
C ASN A 58 1.79 -2.22 -15.62
N SER A 59 0.76 -1.38 -15.54
CA SER A 59 0.82 -0.04 -14.97
C SER A 59 -0.26 0.12 -13.91
N VAL A 60 0.07 0.78 -12.80
CA VAL A 60 -0.82 0.96 -11.64
C VAL A 60 -0.62 2.36 -11.08
N PHE A 61 -1.70 3.09 -10.82
CA PHE A 61 -1.64 4.23 -9.91
C PHE A 61 -1.76 3.75 -8.46
N VAL A 62 -0.82 4.17 -7.62
CA VAL A 62 -0.82 3.89 -6.18
C VAL A 62 -1.14 5.18 -5.44
N ILE A 63 -2.33 5.27 -4.86
CA ILE A 63 -2.84 6.51 -4.27
C ILE A 63 -2.98 6.35 -2.77
N GLY A 64 -2.05 6.94 -2.02
CA GLY A 64 -2.05 6.96 -0.56
C GLY A 64 -2.81 8.15 0.02
N ARG A 65 -3.63 7.90 1.04
CA ARG A 65 -4.30 8.93 1.85
C ARG A 65 -4.12 8.60 3.33
N VAL A 66 -3.79 9.62 4.11
CA VAL A 66 -3.69 9.54 5.58
C VAL A 66 -4.52 10.67 6.16
N LEU A 67 -5.46 10.34 7.07
CA LEU A 67 -6.31 11.34 7.69
C LEU A 67 -5.47 12.28 8.57
N VAL A 68 -5.65 13.58 8.43
CA VAL A 68 -5.20 14.61 9.37
C VAL A 68 -6.41 15.08 10.17
N LYS A 69 -6.41 14.92 11.50
CA LYS A 69 -7.56 15.22 12.36
C LYS A 69 -7.65 16.71 12.74
N SER A 70 -6.50 17.39 12.81
CA SER A 70 -6.37 18.79 13.20
C SER A 70 -5.01 19.34 12.73
N ASN A 71 -4.81 20.65 12.83
CA ASN A 71 -3.51 21.27 12.50
C ASN A 71 -2.37 20.74 13.39
N SER A 72 -2.62 20.50 14.68
CA SER A 72 -1.62 19.93 15.60
C SER A 72 -1.27 18.47 15.29
N ASP A 73 -2.16 17.75 14.62
CA ASP A 73 -2.01 16.34 14.25
C ASP A 73 -1.24 16.13 12.94
N LEU A 74 -1.05 17.19 12.15
CA LEU A 74 -0.41 17.15 10.83
C LEU A 74 0.96 16.49 10.87
N GLY A 75 1.80 16.84 11.85
CA GLY A 75 3.14 16.25 11.99
C GLY A 75 3.08 14.73 12.19
N THR A 76 2.18 14.26 13.06
CA THR A 76 2.00 12.81 13.31
C THR A 76 1.49 12.10 12.06
N ALA A 77 0.51 12.67 11.36
CA ALA A 77 0.00 12.09 10.11
C ALA A 77 1.08 12.03 9.03
N TYR A 78 1.90 13.08 8.89
CA TYR A 78 3.01 13.14 7.95
C TYR A 78 4.10 12.12 8.28
N ASP A 79 4.49 12.00 9.55
CA ASP A 79 5.50 11.04 9.99
C ASP A 79 5.06 9.59 9.78
N LEU A 80 3.78 9.29 9.96
CA LEU A 80 3.21 7.98 9.61
C LEU A 80 3.19 7.76 8.09
N ALA A 81 2.77 8.76 7.32
CA ALA A 81 2.71 8.66 5.86
C ALA A 81 4.09 8.32 5.26
N LYS A 82 5.17 8.96 5.74
CA LYS A 82 6.56 8.71 5.32
C LYS A 82 7.04 7.28 5.54
N GLN A 83 6.40 6.50 6.41
CA GLN A 83 6.77 5.10 6.62
C GLN A 83 6.29 4.18 5.49
N THR A 84 5.39 4.66 4.63
CA THR A 84 4.96 3.93 3.43
C THR A 84 6.07 3.99 2.39
N GLN A 85 6.47 2.82 1.87
CA GLN A 85 7.53 2.72 0.87
C GLN A 85 7.09 1.85 -0.29
N LEU A 86 7.59 2.19 -1.48
CA LEU A 86 7.48 1.39 -2.69
C LEU A 86 8.89 1.01 -3.12
N THR A 87 9.13 -0.28 -3.34
CA THR A 87 10.46 -0.79 -3.68
C THR A 87 10.31 -1.90 -4.72
N PRO A 88 11.16 -1.93 -5.76
CA PRO A 88 11.24 -3.07 -6.67
C PRO A 88 11.50 -4.38 -5.91
N LEU A 89 10.87 -5.48 -6.33
CA LEU A 89 10.94 -6.77 -5.64
C LEU A 89 12.38 -7.30 -5.52
N ASP A 90 13.23 -7.08 -6.53
CA ASP A 90 14.64 -7.48 -6.55
C ASP A 90 15.51 -6.73 -5.52
N ARG A 91 15.05 -5.58 -5.05
CA ARG A 91 15.71 -4.77 -4.00
C ARG A 91 14.99 -4.83 -2.66
N TRP A 92 13.89 -5.56 -2.59
CA TRP A 92 13.12 -5.66 -1.36
C TRP A 92 13.83 -6.54 -0.34
N GLN A 93 13.94 -6.03 0.88
CA GLN A 93 14.39 -6.77 2.04
C GLN A 93 13.26 -6.78 3.05
N ALA A 94 12.97 -7.95 3.62
CA ALA A 94 12.01 -8.05 4.70
C ALA A 94 12.46 -7.12 5.83
N ARG A 95 11.57 -6.21 6.24
CA ARG A 95 11.80 -5.44 7.46
C ARG A 95 11.63 -6.39 8.65
N GLN A 96 12.66 -6.44 9.50
CA GLN A 96 12.58 -7.05 10.82
C GLN A 96 11.60 -6.27 11.71
#